data_AF-A0A2C0NTU9-F1
#
_entry.id   AF-A0A2C0NTU9-F1
#
_cell.length_a   1.000
_cell.length_b   1.000
_cell.length_c   1.000
_cell.angle_alpha   90.00
_cell.angle_beta   90.00
_cell.angle_gamma   90.00
#
_symmetry.space_group_name_H-M   'P 1'
#
loop_
_entity.id
_entity.type
_entity.pdbx_description
1 polymer ?
#
loop_
_entity_poly.entity_id
_entity_poly.type
_entity_poly.pdbx_seq_one_letter_code
_entity_poly.pdbx_strand_id
1 'polypeptide(L)'
;MKIFFKYVEDAVVVYESLCAKRSALSYGSQCLKLVNNQLLVIDETYNREAVLQDMVIPVLTHVILKKKEKKMMVNILKEQFFYSEEEEQDLLLQIMGGIMEGERGEIPQKTFSLPRELLIRQALQDFFIHNVTFTFESFLQFRLKEYQERLRYYAELAIDEYKLEQDYQILIHQLRQAANERQLSTGDVYVMHLNKNKFVLYDHNSRYVPERECAALAEAFLSEQESLYIDSTIIAPLLSLSPAAIHLYSDQHDHDFVYTIQNIFQEKVMLYEKNEFPFDQKQNIT
;
A
#
# COMPACT_ATOMS: atom_id res chain seq x y z
N MET A 1 -34.67 22.19 -5.06
CA MET A 1 -34.01 21.24 -4.12
C MET A 1 -33.44 21.97 -2.91
N LYS A 2 -33.35 21.29 -1.75
CA LYS A 2 -32.74 21.82 -0.52
C LYS A 2 -31.77 20.82 0.11
N ILE A 3 -30.57 21.26 0.45
CA ILE A 3 -29.52 20.45 1.09
C ILE A 3 -29.13 21.11 2.41
N PHE A 4 -29.26 20.38 3.50
CA PHE A 4 -28.78 20.79 4.82
C PHE A 4 -27.40 20.18 5.09
N PHE A 5 -26.52 20.95 5.71
CA PHE A 5 -25.18 20.52 6.10
C PHE A 5 -25.01 20.65 7.61
N LYS A 6 -24.58 19.57 8.26
CA LYS A 6 -24.21 19.60 9.68
C LYS A 6 -22.98 20.49 9.89
N TYR A 7 -22.03 20.45 8.96
CA TYR A 7 -20.77 21.21 9.04
C TYR A 7 -20.79 22.41 8.07
N VAL A 8 -20.49 23.60 8.59
CA VAL A 8 -20.46 24.85 7.81
C VAL A 8 -19.41 24.80 6.70
N GLU A 9 -18.25 24.22 6.97
CA GLU A 9 -17.16 24.07 6.00
C GLU A 9 -17.60 23.30 4.74
N ASP A 10 -18.35 22.20 4.93
CA ASP A 10 -18.89 21.42 3.82
C ASP A 10 -19.87 22.27 2.99
N ALA A 11 -20.75 23.02 3.66
CA ALA A 11 -21.75 23.87 3.01
C ALA A 11 -21.10 24.95 2.15
N VAL A 12 -20.07 25.62 2.69
CA VAL A 12 -19.32 26.69 1.99
C VAL A 12 -18.59 26.13 0.78
N VAL A 13 -17.84 25.03 0.96
CA VAL A 13 -17.08 24.42 -0.15
C VAL A 13 -17.99 23.94 -1.27
N VAL A 14 -19.12 23.32 -0.94
CA VAL A 14 -20.10 22.90 -1.95
C VAL A 14 -20.71 24.12 -2.65
N TYR A 15 -21.11 25.15 -1.90
CA TYR A 15 -21.71 26.36 -2.47
C TYR A 15 -20.75 27.08 -3.43
N GLU A 16 -19.51 27.31 -3.02
CA GLU A 16 -18.49 27.95 -3.86
C GLU A 16 -18.22 27.14 -5.14
N SER A 17 -18.11 25.82 -5.01
CA SER A 17 -17.92 24.91 -6.15
C SER A 17 -19.11 24.95 -7.13
N LEU A 18 -20.34 25.03 -6.60
CA LEU A 18 -21.54 25.20 -7.42
C LEU A 18 -21.57 26.58 -8.08
N CYS A 19 -21.19 27.66 -7.39
CA CYS A 19 -21.13 29.00 -7.98
C CYS A 19 -20.11 29.09 -9.12
N ALA A 20 -18.95 28.45 -8.96
CA ALA A 20 -17.94 28.36 -10.03
C ALA A 20 -18.48 27.58 -11.24
N LYS A 21 -19.08 26.40 -11.01
CA LYS A 21 -19.65 25.58 -12.08
C LYS A 21 -20.83 26.27 -12.78
N ARG A 22 -21.70 26.94 -12.02
CA ARG A 22 -22.80 27.77 -12.52
C ARG A 22 -22.32 28.83 -13.49
N SER A 23 -21.26 29.55 -13.11
CA SER A 23 -20.69 30.65 -13.91
C SER A 23 -20.11 30.11 -15.22
N ALA A 24 -19.46 28.95 -15.19
CA ALA A 24 -18.98 28.26 -16.39
C ALA A 24 -20.11 27.79 -17.33
N LEU A 25 -21.29 27.48 -16.78
CA LEU A 25 -22.46 27.01 -17.54
C LEU A 25 -23.44 28.15 -17.90
N SER A 26 -23.12 29.41 -17.56
CA SER A 26 -23.97 30.59 -17.84
C SER A 26 -25.40 30.53 -17.27
N TYR A 27 -25.60 29.83 -16.15
CA TYR A 27 -26.89 29.82 -15.45
C TYR A 27 -27.13 31.15 -14.68
N GLY A 28 -28.40 31.54 -14.53
CA GLY A 28 -28.80 32.79 -13.85
C GLY A 28 -28.36 32.88 -12.39
N SER A 29 -28.01 34.08 -11.90
CA SER A 29 -27.43 34.29 -10.57
C SER A 29 -28.34 33.91 -9.41
N GLN A 30 -29.66 33.95 -9.60
CA GLN A 30 -30.68 33.62 -8.60
C GLN A 30 -30.88 32.12 -8.33
N CYS A 31 -30.21 31.22 -9.07
CA CYS A 31 -30.47 29.78 -8.97
C CYS A 31 -29.87 29.10 -7.72
N LEU A 32 -28.97 29.76 -6.99
CA LEU A 32 -28.28 29.20 -5.83
C LEU A 32 -28.30 30.18 -4.66
N LYS A 33 -28.75 29.72 -3.49
CA LYS A 33 -28.71 30.49 -2.26
C LYS A 33 -28.19 29.64 -1.10
N LEU A 34 -27.22 30.17 -0.36
CA LEU A 34 -26.80 29.61 0.92
C LEU A 34 -27.42 30.45 2.04
N VAL A 35 -28.21 29.80 2.90
CA VAL A 35 -28.91 30.42 4.04
C VAL A 35 -28.24 29.95 5.32
N ASN A 36 -27.88 30.89 6.20
CA ASN A 36 -27.23 30.65 7.49
C ASN A 36 -25.99 29.74 7.41
N ASN A 37 -25.30 29.73 6.27
CA ASN A 37 -24.13 28.90 5.98
C ASN A 37 -24.33 27.38 6.17
N GLN A 38 -25.56 26.90 6.15
CA GLN A 38 -25.88 25.47 6.37
C GLN A 38 -27.01 24.94 5.49
N LEU A 39 -27.87 25.81 4.95
CA LEU A 39 -28.96 25.42 4.06
C LEU A 39 -28.70 25.93 2.65
N LEU A 40 -28.39 25.01 1.75
CA LEU A 40 -28.27 25.29 0.33
C LEU A 40 -29.63 25.10 -0.35
N VAL A 41 -30.08 26.12 -1.05
CA VAL A 41 -31.29 26.10 -1.88
C VAL A 41 -30.87 26.21 -3.34
N ILE A 42 -31.32 25.24 -4.14
CA ILE A 42 -31.06 25.17 -5.57
C ILE A 42 -32.40 25.28 -6.30
N ASP A 43 -32.54 26.29 -7.14
CA ASP A 43 -33.67 26.45 -8.04
C ASP A 43 -33.47 25.56 -9.28
N GLU A 44 -34.36 24.60 -9.45
CA GLU A 44 -34.34 23.61 -10.53
C GLU A 44 -35.59 23.72 -11.42
N THR A 45 -36.36 24.80 -11.29
CA THR A 45 -37.69 24.96 -11.92
C THR A 45 -37.67 24.98 -13.46
N TYR A 46 -36.62 25.52 -14.06
CA TYR A 46 -36.55 25.71 -15.52
C TYR A 46 -36.02 24.50 -16.28
N ASN A 47 -35.00 23.80 -15.75
CA ASN A 47 -34.41 22.63 -16.37
C ASN A 47 -33.72 21.75 -15.32
N ARG A 48 -34.52 20.97 -14.60
CA ARG A 48 -34.07 20.12 -13.50
C ARG A 48 -32.99 19.14 -13.91
N GLU A 49 -33.19 18.46 -15.03
CA GLU A 49 -32.28 17.41 -15.49
C GLU A 49 -30.89 17.97 -15.78
N ALA A 50 -30.79 19.06 -16.55
CA ALA A 50 -29.50 19.70 -16.82
C ALA A 50 -28.84 20.24 -15.54
N VAL A 51 -29.61 20.89 -14.65
CA VAL A 51 -29.08 21.38 -13.36
C VAL A 51 -28.49 20.24 -12.54
N LEU A 52 -29.15 19.09 -12.48
CA LEU A 52 -28.66 17.94 -11.72
C LEU A 52 -27.44 17.30 -12.39
N GLN A 53 -27.52 16.98 -13.69
CA GLN A 53 -26.49 16.22 -14.40
C GLN A 53 -25.23 17.05 -14.69
N ASP A 54 -25.37 18.33 -15.04
CA ASP A 54 -24.25 19.16 -15.48
C ASP A 54 -23.61 19.96 -14.34
N MET A 55 -24.37 20.22 -13.28
CA MET A 55 -23.91 21.06 -12.15
C MET A 55 -23.87 20.32 -10.82
N VAL A 56 -25.00 19.84 -10.29
CA VAL A 56 -25.07 19.34 -8.91
C VAL A 56 -24.30 18.04 -8.73
N ILE A 57 -24.60 17.01 -9.53
CA ILE A 57 -23.98 15.69 -9.40
C ILE A 57 -22.46 15.79 -9.57
N PRO A 58 -21.91 16.44 -10.63
CA PRO A 58 -20.46 16.58 -10.79
C PRO A 58 -19.79 17.29 -9.60
N VAL A 59 -20.41 18.36 -9.09
CA VAL A 59 -19.84 19.11 -7.97
C VAL A 59 -19.87 18.29 -6.67
N LEU A 60 -20.99 17.66 -6.33
CA LEU A 60 -21.07 16.83 -5.13
C LEU A 60 -20.13 15.64 -5.21
N THR A 61 -20.05 14.95 -6.35
CA THR A 61 -19.08 13.87 -6.57
C THR A 61 -17.65 14.36 -6.33
N HIS A 62 -17.28 15.51 -6.90
CA HIS A 62 -15.95 16.07 -6.72
C HIS A 62 -15.65 16.41 -5.26
N VAL A 63 -16.59 17.05 -4.56
CA VAL A 63 -16.42 17.40 -3.14
C VAL A 63 -16.31 16.15 -2.27
N ILE A 64 -17.10 15.11 -2.52
CA ILE A 64 -17.01 13.84 -1.78
C ILE A 64 -15.62 13.23 -1.94
N LEU A 65 -15.13 13.09 -3.18
CA LEU A 65 -13.81 12.54 -3.47
C LEU A 65 -12.68 13.38 -2.84
N LYS A 66 -12.71 14.70 -3.00
CA LYS A 66 -11.57 15.55 -2.61
C LYS A 66 -11.56 16.00 -1.15
N LYS A 67 -12.73 16.04 -0.49
CA LYS A 67 -12.85 16.60 0.86
C LYS A 67 -13.36 15.59 1.89
N LYS A 68 -14.14 14.58 1.48
CA LYS A 68 -14.73 13.62 2.41
C LYS A 68 -14.03 12.27 2.42
N GLU A 69 -13.44 11.82 1.31
CA GLU A 69 -12.80 10.50 1.17
C GLU A 69 -11.76 10.24 2.29
N LYS A 70 -10.77 11.13 2.49
CA LYS A 70 -9.78 10.98 3.58
C LYS A 70 -10.45 10.83 4.94
N LYS A 71 -11.44 11.68 5.25
CA LYS A 71 -12.17 11.63 6.53
C LYS A 71 -12.96 10.33 6.71
N MET A 72 -13.53 9.79 5.64
CA MET A 72 -14.21 8.50 5.67
C MET A 72 -13.21 7.36 5.95
N MET A 73 -12.04 7.37 5.29
CA MET A 73 -11.00 6.37 5.51
C MET A 73 -10.46 6.42 6.95
N VAL A 74 -10.15 7.60 7.48
CA VAL A 74 -9.75 7.78 8.89
C VAL A 74 -10.81 7.23 9.85
N ASN A 75 -12.08 7.55 9.61
CA ASN A 75 -13.16 7.03 10.45
C ASN A 75 -13.29 5.50 10.36
N ILE A 76 -13.06 4.90 9.19
CA ILE A 76 -13.07 3.43 9.02
C ILE A 76 -11.93 2.81 9.84
N LEU A 77 -10.69 3.32 9.68
CA LEU A 77 -9.53 2.85 10.42
C LEU A 77 -9.74 2.93 11.93
N LYS A 78 -10.28 4.06 12.40
CA LYS A 78 -10.52 4.30 13.82
C LYS A 78 -11.67 3.48 14.40
N GLU A 79 -12.85 3.54 13.79
CA GLU A 79 -14.08 3.01 14.41
C GLU A 79 -14.31 1.53 14.11
N GLN A 80 -13.73 0.99 13.02
CA GLN A 80 -13.94 -0.40 12.61
C GLN A 80 -12.71 -1.27 12.85
N PHE A 81 -11.51 -0.71 12.72
CA PHE A 81 -10.25 -1.44 12.89
C PHE A 81 -9.45 -1.01 14.13
N PHE A 82 -9.96 -0.05 14.90
CA PHE A 82 -9.39 0.42 16.18
C PHE A 82 -8.01 1.08 16.09
N TYR A 83 -7.56 1.46 14.88
CA TYR A 83 -6.35 2.24 14.67
C TYR A 83 -6.59 3.70 15.05
N SER A 84 -6.15 4.11 16.25
CA SER A 84 -6.46 5.43 16.82
C SER A 84 -5.29 6.42 16.79
N GLU A 85 -4.06 5.93 16.65
CA GLU A 85 -2.84 6.74 16.60
C GLU A 85 -2.69 7.43 15.23
N GLU A 86 -2.38 8.73 15.23
CA GLU A 86 -2.35 9.55 14.02
C GLU A 86 -1.22 9.12 13.06
N GLU A 87 -0.04 8.80 13.59
CA GLU A 87 1.11 8.35 12.80
C GLU A 87 0.81 7.03 12.07
N GLU A 88 0.18 6.08 12.77
CA GLU A 88 -0.21 4.79 12.21
C GLU A 88 -1.35 4.95 11.17
N GLN A 89 -2.30 5.83 11.43
CA GLN A 89 -3.34 6.17 10.46
C GLN A 89 -2.75 6.79 9.19
N ASP A 90 -1.80 7.72 9.31
CA ASP A 90 -1.20 8.36 8.12
C ASP A 90 -0.41 7.36 7.28
N LEU A 91 0.31 6.41 7.89
CA LEU A 91 0.97 5.33 7.17
C LEU A 91 -0.04 4.42 6.45
N LEU A 92 -1.09 3.98 7.14
CA LEU A 92 -2.15 3.17 6.53
C LEU A 92 -2.85 3.92 5.39
N LEU A 93 -3.09 5.23 5.51
CA LEU A 93 -3.68 6.04 4.44
C LEU A 93 -2.75 6.16 3.23
N GLN A 94 -1.43 6.19 3.43
CA GLN A 94 -0.46 6.16 2.34
C GLN A 94 -0.53 4.81 1.59
N ILE A 95 -0.57 3.69 2.31
CA ILE A 95 -0.70 2.36 1.71
C ILE A 95 -2.03 2.23 0.96
N MET A 96 -3.15 2.65 1.58
CA MET A 96 -4.46 2.72 0.94
C MET A 96 -4.42 3.56 -0.34
N GLY A 97 -3.75 4.71 -0.32
CA GLY A 97 -3.53 5.57 -1.49
C GLY A 97 -2.82 4.84 -2.62
N GLY A 98 -1.73 4.11 -2.31
CA GLY A 98 -1.01 3.28 -3.27
C GLY A 98 -1.88 2.18 -3.89
N ILE A 99 -2.67 1.47 -3.06
CA ILE A 99 -3.63 0.45 -3.52
C ILE A 99 -4.68 1.08 -4.45
N MET A 100 -5.21 2.24 -4.06
CA MET A 100 -6.23 3.00 -4.80
C MET A 100 -5.72 3.56 -6.14
N GLU A 101 -4.42 3.80 -6.28
CA GLU A 101 -3.76 4.16 -7.54
C GLU A 101 -3.45 2.93 -8.39
N GLY A 102 -3.02 1.84 -7.73
CA GLY A 102 -2.72 0.53 -8.31
C GLY A 102 -3.93 -0.22 -8.89
N GLU A 103 -5.16 0.15 -8.55
CA GLU A 103 -6.37 -0.31 -9.26
C GLU A 103 -6.34 -0.02 -10.79
N ARG A 104 -5.38 0.78 -11.26
CA ARG A 104 -5.15 1.06 -12.69
C ARG A 104 -4.19 0.06 -13.36
N GLY A 105 -3.63 -0.93 -12.66
CA GLY A 105 -2.75 -1.96 -13.26
C GLY A 105 -2.44 -3.17 -12.35
N GLU A 106 -2.55 -4.36 -12.94
CA GLU A 106 -1.91 -5.66 -12.58
C GLU A 106 -1.68 -6.05 -11.10
N ILE A 107 -2.54 -5.71 -10.16
CA ILE A 107 -2.55 -6.33 -8.81
C ILE A 107 -3.59 -7.47 -8.79
N PRO A 108 -3.28 -8.69 -8.30
CA PRO A 108 -4.21 -9.84 -8.22
C PRO A 108 -5.35 -9.70 -7.20
N GLN A 109 -5.71 -8.48 -6.83
CA GLN A 109 -6.78 -8.20 -5.88
C GLN A 109 -8.09 -7.94 -6.62
N LYS A 110 -9.20 -7.94 -5.87
CA LYS A 110 -10.56 -7.80 -6.40
C LYS A 110 -10.64 -6.60 -7.34
N THR A 111 -10.73 -6.87 -8.64
CA THR A 111 -10.91 -5.82 -9.65
C THR A 111 -12.33 -5.29 -9.54
N PHE A 112 -12.47 -4.06 -9.05
CA PHE A 112 -13.75 -3.38 -9.03
C PHE A 112 -14.13 -3.01 -10.46
N SER A 113 -15.29 -3.49 -10.91
CA SER A 113 -15.79 -3.28 -12.28
C SER A 113 -16.11 -1.82 -12.60
N LEU A 114 -16.38 -1.00 -11.58
CA LEU A 114 -16.74 0.41 -11.72
C LEU A 114 -15.68 1.32 -11.08
N PRO A 115 -15.27 2.42 -11.71
CA PRO A 115 -14.52 3.50 -11.07
C PRO A 115 -15.20 4.06 -9.81
N ARG A 116 -14.41 4.47 -8.81
CA ARG A 116 -14.89 5.09 -7.56
C ARG A 116 -15.83 6.28 -7.80
N GLU A 117 -15.46 7.14 -8.75
CA GLU A 117 -16.26 8.31 -9.12
C GLU A 117 -17.66 7.91 -9.62
N LEU A 118 -17.75 6.82 -10.39
CA LEU A 118 -19.03 6.36 -10.92
C LEU A 118 -19.96 5.82 -9.84
N LEU A 119 -19.42 5.16 -8.81
CA LEU A 119 -20.22 4.71 -7.65
C LEU A 119 -20.92 5.89 -6.96
N ILE A 120 -20.19 6.99 -6.76
CA ILE A 120 -20.74 8.20 -6.14
C ILE A 120 -21.77 8.86 -7.07
N ARG A 121 -21.45 8.96 -8.37
CA ARG A 121 -22.37 9.55 -9.37
C ARG A 121 -23.67 8.78 -9.47
N GLN A 122 -23.63 7.46 -9.56
CA GLN A 122 -24.82 6.60 -9.62
C GLN A 122 -25.66 6.76 -8.36
N ALA A 123 -25.04 6.72 -7.17
CA ALA A 123 -25.76 6.95 -5.92
C ALA A 123 -26.45 8.33 -5.85
N LEU A 124 -25.82 9.38 -6.39
CA LEU A 124 -26.43 10.71 -6.48
C LEU A 124 -27.57 10.76 -7.53
N GLN A 125 -27.36 10.15 -8.70
CA GLN A 125 -28.37 10.07 -9.76
C GLN A 125 -29.64 9.38 -9.26
N ASP A 126 -29.49 8.20 -8.67
CA ASP A 126 -30.60 7.42 -8.12
C ASP A 126 -31.31 8.16 -6.98
N PHE A 127 -30.53 8.87 -6.14
CA PHE A 127 -31.08 9.63 -5.03
C PHE A 127 -31.90 10.83 -5.48
N PHE A 128 -31.48 11.52 -6.56
CA PHE A 128 -32.17 12.70 -7.08
C PHE A 128 -33.31 12.38 -8.06
N ILE A 129 -33.67 11.11 -8.29
CA ILE A 129 -34.86 10.79 -9.11
C ILE A 129 -36.12 11.46 -8.54
N HIS A 130 -36.25 11.48 -7.21
CA HIS A 130 -37.34 12.15 -6.51
C HIS A 130 -36.94 13.58 -6.11
N ASN A 131 -37.89 14.51 -6.02
CA ASN A 131 -37.60 15.82 -5.42
C ASN A 131 -37.27 15.63 -3.94
N VAL A 132 -36.01 15.88 -3.54
CA VAL A 132 -35.56 15.60 -2.17
C VAL A 132 -35.15 16.87 -1.44
N THR A 133 -35.54 16.94 -0.17
CA THR A 133 -34.85 17.76 0.84
C THR A 133 -34.13 16.79 1.78
N PHE A 134 -32.82 16.97 1.96
CA PHE A 134 -32.01 16.02 2.72
C PHE A 134 -30.84 16.68 3.43
N THR A 135 -30.24 15.93 4.35
CA THR A 135 -28.99 16.30 5.01
C THR A 135 -27.82 15.60 4.31
N PHE A 136 -26.77 16.35 3.99
CA PHE A 136 -25.59 15.84 3.29
C PHE A 136 -24.95 14.65 4.03
N GLU A 137 -24.83 14.74 5.35
CA GLU A 137 -24.27 13.67 6.19
C GLU A 137 -25.09 12.38 6.12
N SER A 138 -26.42 12.49 6.07
CA SER A 138 -27.29 11.31 5.93
C SER A 138 -27.13 10.67 4.55
N PHE A 139 -26.91 11.46 3.50
CA PHE A 139 -26.57 10.90 2.18
C PHE A 139 -25.24 10.14 2.25
N LEU A 140 -24.19 10.76 2.81
CA LEU A 140 -22.89 10.11 2.95
C LEU A 140 -22.98 8.80 3.73
N GLN A 141 -23.74 8.78 4.84
CA GLN A 141 -23.85 7.61 5.71
C GLN A 141 -24.69 6.48 5.11
N PHE A 142 -25.83 6.79 4.50
CA PHE A 142 -26.82 5.77 4.14
C PHE A 142 -26.88 5.45 2.65
N ARG A 143 -26.54 6.41 1.78
CA ARG A 143 -26.64 6.24 0.32
C ARG A 143 -25.31 5.86 -0.32
N LEU A 144 -24.18 6.19 0.31
CA LEU A 144 -22.85 5.79 -0.16
C LEU A 144 -22.33 4.51 0.50
N LYS A 145 -23.21 3.58 0.91
CA LYS A 145 -22.78 2.33 1.56
C LYS A 145 -21.81 1.54 0.70
N GLU A 146 -22.12 1.31 -0.57
CA GLU A 146 -21.24 0.57 -1.48
C GLU A 146 -19.86 1.23 -1.64
N TYR A 147 -19.83 2.55 -1.63
CA TYR A 147 -18.57 3.30 -1.65
C TYR A 147 -17.79 3.16 -0.33
N GLN A 148 -18.45 3.23 0.82
CA GLN A 148 -17.82 3.00 2.12
C GLN A 148 -17.29 1.57 2.27
N GLU A 149 -18.04 0.58 1.77
CA GLU A 149 -17.63 -0.82 1.69
C GLU A 149 -16.36 -1.00 0.87
N ARG A 150 -16.24 -0.25 -0.24
CA ARG A 150 -15.02 -0.22 -1.04
C ARG A 150 -13.85 0.41 -0.30
N LEU A 151 -14.06 1.53 0.41
CA LEU A 151 -13.01 2.12 1.25
C LEU A 151 -12.58 1.18 2.39
N ARG A 152 -13.52 0.43 2.97
CA ARG A 152 -13.24 -0.59 3.99
C ARG A 152 -12.38 -1.71 3.43
N TYR A 153 -12.68 -2.18 2.23
CA TYR A 153 -11.84 -3.18 1.56
C TYR A 153 -10.39 -2.70 1.36
N TYR A 154 -10.17 -1.44 0.98
CA TYR A 154 -8.81 -0.92 0.91
C TYR A 154 -8.12 -0.86 2.27
N ALA A 155 -8.88 -0.54 3.33
CA ALA A 155 -8.33 -0.52 4.68
C ALA A 155 -7.90 -1.92 5.11
N GLU A 156 -8.70 -2.96 4.82
CA GLU A 156 -8.34 -4.36 5.09
C GLU A 156 -7.03 -4.73 4.41
N LEU A 157 -6.91 -4.45 3.11
CA LEU A 157 -5.69 -4.73 2.34
C LEU A 157 -4.48 -3.95 2.86
N ALA A 158 -4.66 -2.67 3.20
CA ALA A 158 -3.58 -1.85 3.73
C ALA A 158 -3.10 -2.34 5.10
N ILE A 159 -4.03 -2.84 5.93
CA ILE A 159 -3.71 -3.44 7.24
C ILE A 159 -2.94 -4.75 7.05
N ASP A 160 -3.34 -5.59 6.11
CA ASP A 160 -2.64 -6.84 5.81
C ASP A 160 -1.20 -6.56 5.33
N GLU A 161 -1.03 -5.60 4.42
CA GLU A 161 0.28 -5.17 3.93
C GLU A 161 1.15 -4.58 5.05
N TYR A 162 0.57 -3.70 5.88
CA TYR A 162 1.26 -3.11 7.02
C TYR A 162 1.74 -4.16 8.03
N LYS A 163 0.90 -5.15 8.34
CA LYS A 163 1.27 -6.26 9.22
C LYS A 163 2.33 -7.15 8.61
N LEU A 164 2.25 -7.44 7.32
CA LEU A 164 3.25 -8.23 6.61
C LEU A 164 4.64 -7.55 6.66
N GLU A 165 4.68 -6.23 6.46
CA GLU A 165 5.91 -5.45 6.59
C GLU A 165 6.44 -5.46 8.03
N GLN A 166 5.56 -5.33 9.04
CA GLN A 166 5.97 -5.45 10.44
C GLN A 166 6.57 -6.82 10.77
N ASP A 167 5.92 -7.89 10.32
CA ASP A 167 6.40 -9.27 10.50
C ASP A 167 7.76 -9.46 9.81
N TYR A 168 7.94 -8.89 8.61
CA TYR A 168 9.23 -8.88 7.92
C TYR A 168 10.32 -8.17 8.75
N GLN A 169 10.05 -6.97 9.27
CA GLN A 169 11.02 -6.24 10.09
C GLN A 169 11.40 -7.00 11.37
N ILE A 170 10.42 -7.65 12.02
CA ILE A 170 10.66 -8.50 13.19
C ILE A 170 11.57 -9.68 12.82
N LEU A 171 11.28 -10.36 11.71
CA LEU A 171 12.11 -11.46 11.20
C LEU A 171 13.54 -11.00 10.94
N ILE A 172 13.73 -9.90 10.21
CA ILE A 172 15.07 -9.35 9.93
C ILE A 172 15.81 -9.01 11.22
N HIS A 173 15.12 -8.44 12.22
CA HIS A 173 15.73 -8.15 13.51
C HIS A 173 16.22 -9.43 14.22
N GLN A 174 15.40 -10.49 14.25
CA GLN A 174 15.77 -11.78 14.84
C GLN A 174 16.99 -12.39 14.14
N LEU A 175 17.06 -12.32 12.81
CA LEU A 175 18.18 -12.86 12.04
C LEU A 175 19.47 -12.05 12.27
N ARG A 176 19.38 -10.72 12.40
CA ARG A 176 20.52 -9.87 12.79
C ARG A 176 21.08 -10.25 14.16
N GLN A 177 20.20 -10.50 15.13
CA GLN A 177 20.62 -10.94 16.45
C GLN A 177 21.34 -12.30 16.37
N ALA A 178 20.75 -13.28 15.68
CA ALA A 178 21.36 -14.59 15.48
C ALA A 178 22.73 -14.51 14.76
N ALA A 179 22.88 -13.61 13.78
CA ALA A 179 24.12 -13.40 13.05
C ALA A 179 25.24 -12.76 13.90
N ASN A 180 24.89 -12.04 14.98
CA ASN A 180 25.82 -11.32 15.84
C ASN A 180 26.20 -12.10 17.11
N GLU A 181 25.33 -12.98 17.60
CA GLU A 181 25.57 -13.78 18.82
C GLU A 181 26.53 -14.95 18.62
N ARG A 182 26.64 -15.48 17.39
CA ARG A 182 27.54 -16.60 17.10
C ARG A 182 29.01 -16.16 17.01
N GLN A 183 29.87 -16.81 17.80
CA GLN A 183 31.33 -16.58 17.81
C GLN A 183 32.10 -17.35 16.71
N LEU A 184 31.41 -18.02 15.79
CA LEU A 184 32.04 -18.86 14.77
C LEU A 184 32.42 -18.03 13.55
N SER A 185 33.61 -17.44 13.54
CA SER A 185 34.15 -16.84 12.31
C SER A 185 34.71 -17.96 11.43
N THR A 186 33.90 -18.44 10.49
CA THR A 186 34.48 -18.87 9.22
C THR A 186 35.13 -17.65 8.55
N GLY A 187 36.12 -17.87 7.69
CA GLY A 187 36.71 -16.79 6.89
C GLY A 187 35.68 -16.18 5.94
N ASP A 188 36.15 -15.45 4.95
CA ASP A 188 35.26 -14.85 3.96
C ASP A 188 34.50 -15.91 3.17
N VAL A 189 33.22 -15.66 2.87
CA VAL A 189 32.40 -16.51 2.01
C VAL A 189 31.94 -15.73 0.79
N TYR A 190 31.65 -16.45 -0.29
CA TYR A 190 31.32 -15.83 -1.57
C TYR A 190 29.95 -16.32 -2.03
N VAL A 191 29.08 -15.39 -2.40
CA VAL A 191 27.73 -15.67 -2.91
C VAL A 191 27.66 -15.19 -4.35
N MET A 192 27.34 -16.09 -5.29
CA MET A 192 27.17 -15.73 -6.69
C MET A 192 25.69 -15.81 -7.09
N HIS A 193 25.17 -14.72 -7.63
CA HIS A 193 23.86 -14.66 -8.27
C HIS A 193 23.94 -15.17 -9.71
N LEU A 194 23.43 -16.38 -9.96
CA LEU A 194 23.52 -17.02 -11.27
C LEU A 194 22.43 -16.53 -12.24
N ASN A 195 21.19 -16.47 -11.76
CA ASN A 195 20.01 -15.99 -12.50
C ASN A 195 18.93 -15.59 -11.49
N LYS A 196 17.81 -15.02 -11.98
CA LYS A 196 16.74 -14.38 -11.20
C LYS A 196 16.46 -14.99 -9.82
N ASN A 197 16.40 -16.32 -9.68
CA ASN A 197 16.08 -16.97 -8.41
C ASN A 197 17.14 -17.96 -7.93
N LYS A 198 18.36 -17.94 -8.49
CA LYS A 198 19.42 -18.90 -8.12
C LYS A 198 20.67 -18.21 -7.63
N PHE A 199 20.98 -18.46 -6.37
CA PHE A 199 22.19 -18.07 -5.68
C PHE A 199 22.99 -19.32 -5.32
N VAL A 200 24.31 -19.22 -5.33
CA VAL A 200 25.21 -20.31 -4.93
C VAL A 200 26.27 -19.80 -3.97
N LEU A 201 26.72 -20.67 -3.08
CA LEU A 201 27.66 -20.36 -2.01
C LEU A 201 29.02 -21.00 -2.28
N TYR A 202 30.08 -20.28 -1.97
CA TYR A 202 31.45 -20.78 -1.92
C TYR A 202 32.05 -20.48 -0.55
N ASP A 203 32.80 -21.43 -0.01
CA ASP A 203 33.47 -21.29 1.28
C ASP A 203 34.78 -20.46 1.16
N HIS A 204 35.42 -20.25 2.31
CA HIS A 204 36.70 -19.51 2.42
C HIS A 204 37.86 -20.11 1.61
N ASN A 205 37.77 -21.37 1.18
CA ASN A 205 38.76 -22.01 0.32
C ASN A 205 38.38 -21.93 -1.16
N SER A 206 37.43 -21.06 -1.52
CA SER A 206 36.94 -20.91 -2.90
C SER A 206 36.24 -22.16 -3.44
N ARG A 207 35.85 -23.09 -2.57
CA ARG A 207 35.18 -24.33 -2.96
C ARG A 207 33.68 -24.10 -3.01
N TYR A 208 33.06 -24.56 -4.09
CA TYR A 208 31.61 -24.57 -4.24
C TYR A 208 30.97 -25.41 -3.12
N VAL A 209 30.00 -24.82 -2.41
CA VAL A 209 29.21 -25.50 -1.39
C VAL A 209 27.96 -26.08 -2.07
N PRO A 210 27.86 -27.41 -2.23
CA PRO A 210 26.73 -28.01 -2.91
C PRO A 210 25.42 -27.86 -2.11
N GLU A 211 24.28 -27.88 -2.80
CA GLU A 211 22.95 -27.69 -2.19
C GLU A 211 22.69 -28.63 -0.99
N ARG A 212 23.21 -29.86 -1.01
CA ARG A 212 23.12 -30.80 0.13
C ARG A 212 23.85 -30.32 1.39
N GLU A 213 24.97 -29.64 1.21
CA GLU A 213 25.80 -29.12 2.31
C GLU A 213 25.18 -27.84 2.86
N CYS A 214 24.63 -26.98 1.98
CA CYS A 214 23.75 -25.88 2.40
C CYS A 214 22.57 -26.39 3.23
N ALA A 215 21.86 -27.42 2.77
CA ALA A 215 20.73 -27.99 3.50
C ALA A 215 21.12 -28.50 4.90
N ALA A 216 22.28 -29.15 5.03
CA ALA A 216 22.79 -29.61 6.32
C ALA A 216 23.17 -28.43 7.25
N LEU A 217 23.79 -27.37 6.71
CA LEU A 217 24.08 -26.14 7.47
C LEU A 217 22.80 -25.44 7.93
N ALA A 218 21.78 -25.40 7.06
CA ALA A 218 20.46 -24.86 7.37
C ALA A 218 19.76 -25.67 8.47
N GLU A 219 19.79 -27.00 8.39
CA GLU A 219 19.22 -27.88 9.42
C GLU A 219 19.91 -27.67 10.78
N ALA A 220 21.24 -27.57 10.79
CA ALA A 220 21.99 -27.26 12.00
C ALA A 220 21.55 -25.92 12.63
N PHE A 221 21.40 -24.87 11.80
CA PHE A 221 20.90 -23.56 12.25
C PHE A 221 19.48 -23.65 12.83
N LEU A 222 18.56 -24.29 12.09
CA LEU A 222 17.14 -24.35 12.42
C LEU A 222 16.88 -25.22 13.65
N SER A 223 17.72 -26.23 13.91
CA SER A 223 17.65 -27.03 15.14
C SER A 223 17.87 -26.21 16.42
N GLU A 224 18.57 -25.08 16.33
CA GLU A 224 18.78 -24.14 17.44
C GLU A 224 17.67 -23.06 17.50
N GLN A 225 16.87 -22.93 16.45
CA GLN A 225 15.90 -21.84 16.23
C GLN A 225 14.59 -22.38 15.63
N GLU A 226 13.89 -23.24 16.38
CA GLU A 226 12.76 -24.09 15.92
C GLU A 226 11.54 -23.34 15.34
N SER A 227 11.48 -22.00 15.39
CA SER A 227 10.34 -21.20 14.94
C SER A 227 10.62 -20.26 13.77
N LEU A 228 11.84 -20.23 13.22
CA LEU A 228 12.20 -19.32 12.13
C LEU A 228 11.91 -19.93 10.75
N TYR A 229 10.99 -19.33 10.00
CA TYR A 229 10.82 -19.65 8.58
C TYR A 229 11.76 -18.77 7.75
N ILE A 230 12.89 -19.34 7.33
CA ILE A 230 13.90 -18.64 6.54
C ILE A 230 14.34 -19.45 5.33
N ASP A 231 14.93 -18.76 4.37
CA ASP A 231 15.56 -19.40 3.23
C ASP A 231 16.66 -20.37 3.68
N SER A 232 16.49 -21.64 3.31
CA SER A 232 17.43 -22.73 3.62
C SER A 232 18.54 -22.87 2.59
N THR A 233 18.50 -22.11 1.49
CA THR A 233 19.47 -22.26 0.39
C THR A 233 20.73 -21.42 0.60
N ILE A 234 20.58 -20.21 1.14
CA ILE A 234 21.66 -19.23 1.33
C ILE A 234 21.59 -18.58 2.71
N ILE A 235 20.42 -18.08 3.16
CA ILE A 235 20.34 -17.32 4.41
C ILE A 235 20.70 -18.19 5.62
N ALA A 236 20.01 -19.33 5.82
CA ALA A 236 20.30 -20.23 6.92
C ALA A 236 21.74 -20.79 6.89
N PRO A 237 22.29 -21.21 5.72
CA PRO A 237 23.70 -21.56 5.60
C PRO A 237 24.65 -20.43 6.00
N LEU A 238 24.42 -19.19 5.55
CA LEU A 238 25.25 -18.04 5.94
C LEU A 238 25.17 -17.77 7.45
N LEU A 239 23.98 -17.88 8.05
CA LEU A 239 23.81 -17.72 9.50
C LEU A 239 24.51 -18.84 10.28
N SER A 240 24.49 -20.07 9.77
CA SER A 240 25.18 -21.24 10.34
C SER A 240 26.71 -21.07 10.27
N LEU A 241 27.22 -20.62 9.14
CA LEU A 241 28.65 -20.37 8.92
C LEU A 241 29.17 -19.15 9.68
N SER A 242 28.31 -18.17 9.97
CA SER A 242 28.64 -16.92 10.65
C SER A 242 29.91 -16.24 10.08
N PRO A 243 29.95 -15.96 8.77
CA PRO A 243 31.16 -15.50 8.08
C PRO A 243 31.66 -14.15 8.60
N ALA A 244 32.97 -13.93 8.47
CA ALA A 244 33.59 -12.62 8.73
C ALA A 244 33.15 -11.57 7.70
N ALA A 245 33.16 -11.94 6.41
CA ALA A 245 32.67 -11.13 5.30
C ALA A 245 31.95 -12.00 4.26
N ILE A 246 31.01 -11.39 3.54
CA ILE A 246 30.22 -11.98 2.47
C ILE A 246 30.49 -11.16 1.20
N HIS A 247 31.16 -11.77 0.23
CA HIS A 247 31.37 -11.18 -1.08
C HIS A 247 30.24 -11.64 -2.00
N LEU A 248 29.28 -10.75 -2.29
CA LEU A 248 28.10 -11.06 -3.10
C LEU A 248 28.27 -10.48 -4.51
N TYR A 249 28.24 -11.35 -5.51
CA TYR A 249 28.41 -11.03 -6.93
C TYR A 249 27.08 -11.10 -7.66
N SER A 250 26.61 -9.99 -8.21
CA SER A 250 25.32 -9.88 -8.89
C SER A 250 25.35 -8.79 -9.96
N ASP A 251 24.67 -9.01 -11.09
CA ASP A 251 24.39 -7.95 -12.08
C ASP A 251 23.05 -7.23 -11.79
N GLN A 252 22.34 -7.68 -10.75
CA GLN A 252 21.05 -7.15 -10.31
C GLN A 252 21.18 -6.79 -8.82
N HIS A 253 21.75 -5.62 -8.52
CA HIS A 253 21.94 -5.16 -7.14
C HIS A 253 20.60 -4.82 -6.47
N ASP A 254 19.62 -4.38 -7.25
CA ASP A 254 18.26 -4.02 -6.77
C ASP A 254 17.35 -5.26 -6.57
N HIS A 255 17.90 -6.47 -6.59
CA HIS A 255 17.13 -7.70 -6.42
C HIS A 255 16.70 -7.89 -4.95
N ASP A 256 15.43 -8.21 -4.70
CA ASP A 256 14.85 -8.33 -3.35
C ASP A 256 15.66 -9.26 -2.41
N PHE A 257 16.19 -10.35 -2.95
CA PHE A 257 17.01 -11.28 -2.18
C PHE A 257 18.40 -10.73 -1.85
N VAL A 258 19.00 -9.92 -2.73
CA VAL A 258 20.26 -9.23 -2.46
C VAL A 258 20.06 -8.22 -1.34
N TYR A 259 18.97 -7.43 -1.43
CA TYR A 259 18.55 -6.50 -0.39
C TYR A 259 18.32 -7.22 0.95
N THR A 260 17.70 -8.41 0.94
CA THR A 260 17.49 -9.21 2.15
C THR A 260 18.82 -9.65 2.78
N ILE A 261 19.79 -10.15 2.00
CA ILE A 261 21.12 -10.53 2.52
C ILE A 261 21.83 -9.31 3.12
N GLN A 262 21.82 -8.17 2.42
CA GLN A 262 22.39 -6.92 2.93
C GLN A 262 21.71 -6.47 4.23
N ASN A 263 20.39 -6.59 4.32
CA ASN A 263 19.67 -6.24 5.53
C ASN A 263 20.05 -7.13 6.71
N ILE A 264 20.19 -8.43 6.52
CA ILE A 264 20.51 -9.36 7.61
C ILE A 264 21.96 -9.21 8.07
N PHE A 265 22.92 -9.15 7.14
CA PHE A 265 24.36 -9.22 7.46
C PHE A 265 25.07 -7.86 7.45
N GLN A 266 24.37 -6.79 7.08
CA GLN A 266 24.80 -5.39 7.22
C GLN A 266 26.20 -5.15 6.64
N GLU A 267 27.11 -4.56 7.42
CA GLU A 267 28.48 -4.22 7.00
C GLU A 267 29.35 -5.42 6.60
N LYS A 268 28.92 -6.65 6.91
CA LYS A 268 29.63 -7.86 6.45
C LYS A 268 29.46 -8.10 4.95
N VAL A 269 28.50 -7.46 4.28
CA VAL A 269 28.23 -7.70 2.85
C VAL A 269 28.95 -6.68 1.96
N MET A 270 29.74 -7.18 1.03
CA MET A 270 30.35 -6.39 -0.05
C MET A 270 29.77 -6.83 -1.40
N LEU A 271 29.21 -5.89 -2.15
CA LEU A 271 28.62 -6.12 -3.47
C LEU A 271 29.65 -5.93 -4.59
N TYR A 272 29.60 -6.82 -5.57
CA TYR A 272 30.45 -6.81 -6.76
C TYR A 272 29.62 -7.12 -8.02
N GLU A 273 30.11 -6.73 -9.19
CA GLU A 273 29.57 -7.19 -10.47
C GLU A 273 29.89 -8.68 -10.68
N LYS A 274 29.05 -9.39 -11.43
CA LYS A 274 29.23 -10.83 -11.63
C LYS A 274 30.54 -11.18 -12.34
N ASN A 275 31.03 -10.28 -13.20
CA ASN A 275 32.29 -10.45 -13.93
C ASN A 275 33.53 -10.34 -13.05
N GLU A 276 33.41 -9.80 -11.84
CA GLU A 276 34.50 -9.69 -10.87
C GLU A 276 34.69 -10.98 -10.08
N PHE A 277 33.89 -12.02 -10.34
CA PHE A 277 33.96 -13.26 -9.61
C PHE A 277 35.34 -13.94 -9.75
N PRO A 278 36.06 -14.19 -8.65
CA PRO A 278 37.47 -14.53 -8.70
C PRO A 278 37.78 -16.00 -9.04
N PHE A 279 36.76 -16.87 -9.20
CA PHE A 279 36.98 -18.31 -9.41
C PHE A 279 36.55 -18.79 -10.81
N ASP A 280 37.34 -19.70 -11.39
CA ASP A 280 37.03 -20.31 -12.68
C ASP A 280 35.79 -21.22 -12.61
N GLN A 281 34.71 -20.83 -13.29
CA GLN A 281 33.43 -21.55 -13.32
C GLN A 281 33.52 -22.98 -13.90
N LYS A 282 34.62 -23.33 -14.57
CA LYS A 282 34.79 -24.59 -15.32
C LYS A 282 35.20 -25.81 -14.48
N GLN A 283 35.59 -25.65 -13.22
CA GLN A 283 36.13 -26.76 -12.41
C GLN A 283 35.23 -27.26 -11.27
N ASN A 284 34.16 -26.54 -10.89
CA ASN A 284 33.47 -26.80 -9.62
C ASN A 284 31.95 -27.02 -9.70
N ILE A 285 31.40 -27.16 -10.91
CA ILE A 285 29.97 -27.48 -11.13
C ILE A 285 29.91 -28.76 -11.98
N THR A 286 30.20 -29.90 -11.37
CA THR A 286 29.91 -31.23 -11.91
C THR A 286 29.14 -32.02 -10.87
#